data_AF-A0AAV2MY15-F1
#
_entry.id   AF-A0AAV2MY15-F1
#
_cell.length_a   1.000
_cell.length_b   1.000
_cell.length_c   1.000
_cell.angle_alpha   90.00
_cell.angle_beta   90.00
_cell.angle_gamma   90.00
#
_symmetry.space_group_name_H-M   'P 1'
#
loop_
_entity.id
_entity.type
_entity.pdbx_description
1 polymer ?
#
loop_
_entity_poly.entity_id
_entity_poly.type
_entity_poly.pdbx_seq_one_letter_code
_entity_poly.pdbx_strand_id
1 'polypeptide(L)'
;MGASALGAMGLNHLKEANTLRGKHGHLNGNISGKIKQKIMRAMSIRNTLVYKAEAAGDPALLIMKNRELSSEIKYLKTQDVIMKKELEETRNLIGNLEKEISELKDKLDDTEEDRRKARVSHPLAQYKLSVLTKKIKDDTVVPETHEREVPRAVAPASSFPDAPVDDFPPLARTSAPLVVEASTGNPDPLVYLETKS
;
A
#
# COMPACT_ATOMS: atom_id res chain seq x y z
N MET A 1 -6.12 40.55 2.02
CA MET A 1 -4.79 41.06 2.43
C MET A 1 -4.92 41.59 3.85
N GLY A 2 -4.07 41.13 4.77
CA GLY A 2 -4.26 41.37 6.19
C GLY A 2 -3.61 42.66 6.72
N ALA A 3 -3.90 43.01 7.98
CA ALA A 3 -3.45 44.25 8.61
C ALA A 3 -1.92 44.37 8.67
N SER A 4 -1.21 43.26 8.92
CA SER A 4 0.27 43.27 8.98
C SER A 4 0.88 43.53 7.60
N ALA A 5 0.31 42.91 6.55
CA ALA A 5 0.76 43.13 5.17
C ALA A 5 0.52 44.57 4.68
N LEU A 6 -0.65 45.14 4.96
CA LEU A 6 -0.95 46.55 4.68
C LEU A 6 -0.04 47.50 5.48
N GLY A 7 0.28 47.11 6.72
CA GLY A 7 1.22 47.79 7.60
C GLY A 7 2.67 47.76 7.08
N ALA A 8 3.12 46.67 6.47
CA ALA A 8 4.44 46.60 5.82
C ALA A 8 4.51 47.50 4.58
N MET A 9 3.50 47.47 3.70
CA MET A 9 3.50 48.22 2.44
C MET A 9 3.63 49.74 2.65
N GLY A 10 2.77 50.35 3.47
CA GLY A 10 2.92 51.78 3.70
C GLY A 10 4.09 52.16 4.62
N LEU A 11 4.81 51.21 5.23
CA LEU A 11 6.11 51.51 5.83
C LEU A 11 7.14 51.79 4.71
N ASN A 12 7.05 51.03 3.62
CA ASN A 12 7.86 51.26 2.42
C ASN A 12 7.53 52.62 1.80
N HIS A 13 6.25 52.99 1.68
CA HIS A 13 5.87 54.33 1.19
C HIS A 13 6.42 55.47 2.08
N LEU A 14 6.46 55.30 3.40
CA LEU A 14 7.08 56.30 4.29
C LEU A 14 8.59 56.38 4.09
N LYS A 15 9.28 55.25 3.85
CA LYS A 15 10.71 55.21 3.52
C LYS A 15 10.99 55.90 2.17
N GLU A 16 10.17 55.62 1.16
CA GLU A 16 10.24 56.26 -0.16
C GLU A 16 10.03 57.77 -0.05
N ALA A 17 9.00 58.21 0.67
CA ALA A 17 8.74 59.63 0.90
C ALA A 17 9.91 60.32 1.62
N ASN A 18 10.54 59.66 2.61
CA ASN A 18 11.71 60.22 3.29
C ASN A 18 12.93 60.32 2.36
N THR A 19 13.09 59.34 1.47
CA THR A 19 14.16 59.31 0.48
C THR A 19 13.97 60.43 -0.55
N LEU A 20 12.77 60.60 -1.09
CA LEU A 20 12.43 61.67 -2.02
C LEU A 20 12.63 63.06 -1.39
N ARG A 21 12.18 63.25 -0.14
CA ARG A 21 12.44 64.47 0.64
C ARG A 21 13.92 64.78 0.74
N GLY A 22 14.77 63.77 0.97
CA GLY A 22 16.22 63.95 1.07
C GLY A 22 16.89 64.29 -0.27
N LYS A 23 16.35 63.77 -1.38
CA LYS A 23 16.88 64.00 -2.74
C LYS A 23 16.52 65.37 -3.30
N HIS A 24 15.34 65.92 -2.99
CA HIS A 24 14.92 67.23 -3.46
C HIS A 24 15.31 68.34 -2.47
N GLY A 25 16.48 68.94 -2.66
CA GLY A 25 17.03 70.03 -1.82
C GLY A 25 16.29 71.38 -1.90
N HIS A 26 15.16 71.44 -2.59
CA HIS A 26 14.38 72.67 -2.81
C HIS A 26 13.51 73.07 -1.60
N LEU A 27 13.40 72.19 -0.60
CA LEU A 27 12.67 72.48 0.63
C LEU A 27 13.55 73.25 1.61
N ASN A 28 13.01 74.33 2.19
CA ASN A 28 13.63 75.01 3.33
C ASN A 28 14.00 73.99 4.42
N GLY A 29 15.24 74.03 4.91
CA GLY A 29 15.78 73.08 5.88
C GLY A 29 14.90 72.90 7.13
N ASN A 30 14.27 73.98 7.62
CA ASN A 30 13.35 73.91 8.76
C ASN A 30 12.07 73.11 8.42
N ILE A 31 11.49 73.36 7.24
CA ILE A 31 10.30 72.64 6.76
C ILE A 31 10.65 71.17 6.50
N SER A 32 11.77 70.92 5.84
CA SER A 32 12.28 69.57 5.58
C SER A 32 12.54 68.78 6.87
N GLY A 33 13.06 69.44 7.92
CA GLY A 33 13.25 68.86 9.24
C GLY A 33 11.93 68.46 9.90
N LYS A 34 10.91 69.33 9.87
CA LYS A 34 9.57 69.02 10.37
C LYS A 34 8.92 67.84 9.63
N ILE A 35 9.08 67.77 8.31
CA ILE A 35 8.60 66.64 7.50
C ILE A 35 9.32 65.35 7.91
N LYS A 36 10.66 65.38 8.03
CA LYS A 36 11.45 64.22 8.50
C LYS A 36 10.94 63.71 9.85
N GLN A 37 10.73 64.62 10.81
CA GLN A 37 10.24 64.24 12.14
C GLN A 37 8.86 63.58 12.09
N LYS A 38 7.93 64.11 11.29
CA LYS A 38 6.60 63.51 11.10
C LYS A 38 6.68 62.13 10.46
N ILE A 39 7.54 61.95 9.44
CA ILE A 39 7.75 60.64 8.79
C ILE A 39 8.33 59.63 9.80
N MET A 40 9.35 60.01 10.57
CA MET A 40 9.92 59.11 11.59
C MET A 40 8.90 58.71 12.65
N ARG A 41 8.06 59.64 13.13
CA ARG A 41 6.97 59.33 14.06
C ARG A 41 5.96 58.38 13.44
N ALA A 42 5.53 58.63 12.20
CA ALA A 42 4.60 57.75 11.49
C ALA A 42 5.16 56.34 11.28
N MET A 43 6.46 56.22 10.97
CA MET A 43 7.14 54.92 10.85
C MET A 43 7.15 54.17 12.19
N SER A 44 7.45 54.85 13.31
CA SER A 44 7.45 54.23 14.64
C SER A 44 6.07 53.73 15.07
N ILE A 45 5.02 54.54 14.85
CA ILE A 45 3.63 54.15 15.12
C ILE A 45 3.25 52.94 14.26
N ARG A 46 3.54 53.00 12.96
CA ARG A 46 3.21 51.92 12.03
C ARG A 46 3.94 50.61 12.37
N ASN A 47 5.23 50.67 12.72
CA ASN A 47 5.98 49.49 13.16
C ASN A 47 5.34 48.84 14.39
N THR A 48 4.91 49.65 15.36
CA THR A 48 4.22 49.16 16.55
C THR A 48 2.89 48.50 16.20
N LEU A 49 2.14 49.07 15.25
CA LEU A 49 0.86 48.51 14.79
C LEU A 49 1.06 47.19 14.02
N VAL A 50 2.07 47.11 13.15
CA VAL A 50 2.46 45.86 12.46
C VAL A 50 2.79 44.79 13.48
N TYR A 51 3.67 45.10 14.44
CA TYR A 51 4.06 44.15 15.49
C TYR A 51 2.85 43.67 16.31
N LYS A 52 1.94 44.57 16.68
CA LYS A 52 0.70 44.19 17.40
C LYS A 52 -0.22 43.32 16.55
N ALA A 53 -0.34 43.61 15.25
CA ALA A 53 -1.16 42.81 14.33
C ALA A 53 -0.56 41.41 14.09
N GLU A 54 0.78 41.30 14.04
CA GLU A 54 1.49 40.03 13.98
C GLU A 54 1.35 39.23 15.28
N ALA A 55 1.55 39.87 16.44
CA ALA A 55 1.43 39.24 17.75
C ALA A 55 0.00 38.77 18.06
N ALA A 56 -1.01 39.54 17.65
CA ALA A 56 -2.41 39.15 17.78
C ALA A 56 -2.83 38.07 16.78
N GLY A 57 -1.99 37.79 15.78
CA GLY A 57 -2.32 36.96 14.62
C GLY A 57 -3.31 37.70 13.71
N ASP A 58 -2.87 38.04 12.50
CA ASP A 58 -3.68 38.77 11.53
C ASP A 58 -5.01 38.03 11.27
N PRO A 59 -6.17 38.58 11.64
CA PRO A 59 -7.43 37.85 11.60
C PRO A 59 -7.77 37.31 10.21
N ALA A 60 -7.40 38.04 9.16
CA ALA A 60 -7.62 37.60 7.78
C ALA A 60 -6.76 36.37 7.43
N LEU A 61 -5.50 36.34 7.87
CA LEU A 61 -4.62 35.18 7.67
C LEU A 61 -5.10 33.98 8.48
N LEU A 62 -5.49 34.20 9.74
CA LEU A 62 -6.00 33.15 10.61
C LEU A 62 -7.29 32.51 10.05
N ILE A 63 -8.21 33.32 9.53
CA ILE A 63 -9.46 32.80 8.90
C ILE A 63 -9.13 31.94 7.68
N MET A 64 -8.23 32.39 6.80
CA MET A 64 -7.84 31.62 5.62
C MET A 64 -7.19 30.29 6.02
N LYS A 65 -6.20 30.33 6.92
CA LYS A 65 -5.51 29.13 7.41
C LYS A 65 -6.47 28.18 8.13
N ASN A 66 -7.40 28.71 8.91
CA ASN A 66 -8.40 27.88 9.59
C ASN A 66 -9.33 27.18 8.59
N ARG A 67 -9.75 27.87 7.51
CA ARG A 67 -10.54 27.26 6.43
C ARG A 67 -9.76 26.15 5.72
N GLU A 68 -8.51 26.42 5.36
CA GLU A 68 -7.61 25.46 4.72
C GLU A 68 -7.40 24.21 5.60
N LEU A 69 -7.04 24.41 6.87
CA LEU A 69 -6.88 23.30 7.83
C LEU A 69 -8.21 22.56 8.05
N SER A 70 -9.34 23.26 8.06
CA SER A 70 -10.65 22.62 8.19
C SER A 70 -11.00 21.76 6.97
N SER A 71 -10.65 22.19 5.76
CA SER A 71 -10.79 21.34 4.56
C SER A 71 -9.86 20.13 4.62
N GLU A 72 -8.61 20.32 5.05
CA GLU A 72 -7.64 19.23 5.15
C GLU A 72 -8.10 18.17 6.17
N ILE A 73 -8.58 18.60 7.34
CA ILE A 73 -9.13 17.69 8.35
C ILE A 73 -10.31 16.89 7.79
N LYS A 74 -11.21 17.52 7.02
CA LYS A 74 -12.35 16.82 6.42
C LYS A 74 -11.90 15.78 5.38
N TYR A 75 -10.91 16.15 4.57
CA TYR A 75 -10.31 15.26 3.58
C TYR A 75 -9.67 14.04 4.27
N LEU A 76 -8.78 14.27 5.23
CA LEU A 76 -8.10 13.21 5.97
C LEU A 76 -9.06 12.30 6.72
N LYS A 77 -10.13 12.84 7.33
CA LYS A 77 -11.17 12.02 7.97
C LYS A 77 -11.87 11.10 6.96
N THR A 78 -12.14 11.59 5.75
CA THR A 78 -12.76 10.77 4.70
C THR A 78 -11.81 9.66 4.27
N GLN A 79 -10.53 9.97 4.08
CA GLN A 79 -9.51 8.98 3.73
C GLN A 79 -9.34 7.91 4.81
N ASP A 80 -9.33 8.29 6.10
CA ASP A 80 -9.23 7.34 7.21
C ASP A 80 -10.42 6.36 7.23
N VAL A 81 -11.64 6.83 6.95
CA VAL A 81 -12.82 5.96 6.83
C VAL A 81 -12.69 4.98 5.66
N ILE A 82 -12.21 5.44 4.50
CA ILE A 82 -11.99 4.59 3.32
C ILE A 82 -10.94 3.53 3.64
N MET A 83 -9.79 3.94 4.15
CA MET A 83 -8.69 3.03 4.49
C MET A 83 -9.11 1.98 5.52
N LYS A 84 -9.88 2.36 6.55
CA LYS A 84 -10.41 1.40 7.53
C LYS A 84 -11.32 0.38 6.88
N LYS A 85 -12.15 0.79 5.91
CA LYS A 85 -13.03 -0.12 5.18
C LYS A 85 -12.21 -1.10 4.33
N GLU A 86 -11.23 -0.61 3.58
CA GLU A 86 -10.36 -1.47 2.75
C GLU A 86 -9.53 -2.45 3.59
N LEU A 87 -9.04 -2.01 4.75
CA LEU A 87 -8.36 -2.90 5.72
C LEU A 87 -9.29 -3.99 6.26
N GLU A 88 -10.56 -3.67 6.48
CA GLU A 88 -11.53 -4.66 6.94
C GLU A 88 -11.90 -5.65 5.84
N GLU A 89 -12.08 -5.18 4.60
CA GLU A 89 -12.33 -6.04 3.43
C GLU A 89 -11.16 -7.00 3.19
N THR A 90 -9.92 -6.52 3.26
CA THR A 90 -8.72 -7.36 3.11
C THR A 90 -8.55 -8.38 4.24
N ARG A 91 -8.83 -8.00 5.49
CA ARG A 91 -8.86 -8.95 6.62
C ARG A 91 -9.89 -10.05 6.42
N ASN A 92 -11.08 -9.70 5.97
CA ASN A 92 -12.13 -10.69 5.68
C ASN A 92 -11.72 -11.64 4.55
N LEU A 93 -11.07 -11.12 3.50
CA LEU A 93 -10.53 -11.96 2.43
C LEU A 93 -9.46 -12.93 2.95
N ILE A 94 -8.53 -12.46 3.78
CA ILE A 94 -7.48 -13.29 4.39
C ILE A 94 -8.13 -14.40 5.23
N GLY A 95 -9.10 -14.07 6.09
CA GLY A 95 -9.79 -15.07 6.92
C GLY A 95 -10.53 -16.13 6.09
N ASN A 96 -11.14 -15.73 4.97
CA ASN A 96 -11.78 -16.68 4.06
C ASN A 96 -10.75 -17.61 3.39
N LEU A 97 -9.62 -17.07 2.94
CA LEU A 97 -8.54 -17.86 2.33
C LEU A 97 -7.89 -18.81 3.34
N GLU A 98 -7.67 -18.38 4.57
CA GLU A 98 -7.15 -19.24 5.65
C GLU A 98 -8.10 -20.43 5.92
N LYS A 99 -9.42 -20.17 5.93
CA LYS A 99 -10.43 -21.21 6.07
C LYS A 99 -10.39 -22.19 4.89
N GLU A 100 -10.34 -21.68 3.66
CA GLU A 100 -10.26 -22.53 2.45
C GLU A 100 -8.99 -23.40 2.46
N ILE A 101 -7.84 -22.83 2.85
CA ILE A 101 -6.59 -23.58 3.01
C ILE A 101 -6.76 -24.69 4.05
N SER A 102 -7.42 -24.43 5.18
CA SER A 102 -7.68 -25.45 6.20
C SER A 102 -8.56 -26.57 5.66
N GLU A 103 -9.68 -26.24 4.99
CA GLU A 103 -10.58 -27.23 4.40
C GLU A 103 -9.89 -28.09 3.33
N LEU A 104 -9.01 -27.49 2.53
CA LEU A 104 -8.23 -28.21 1.52
C LEU A 104 -7.18 -29.13 2.14
N LYS A 105 -6.56 -28.74 3.25
CA LYS A 105 -5.65 -29.61 4.01
C LYS A 105 -6.38 -30.82 4.58
N ASP A 106 -7.54 -30.63 5.19
CA ASP A 106 -8.34 -31.73 5.73
C ASP A 106 -8.74 -32.71 4.61
N LYS A 107 -9.21 -32.19 3.47
CA LYS A 107 -9.52 -33.03 2.29
C LYS A 107 -8.30 -33.78 1.76
N LEU A 108 -7.12 -33.15 1.78
CA LEU A 108 -5.89 -33.79 1.34
C LEU A 108 -5.53 -34.96 2.26
N ASP A 109 -5.63 -34.77 3.57
CA ASP A 109 -5.36 -35.82 4.56
C ASP A 109 -6.33 -37.00 4.42
N ASP A 110 -7.63 -36.73 4.24
CA ASP A 110 -8.65 -37.75 3.97
C ASP A 110 -8.33 -38.56 2.71
N THR A 111 -8.02 -37.88 1.60
CA THR A 111 -7.69 -38.55 0.33
C THR A 111 -6.40 -39.38 0.43
N GLU A 112 -5.42 -38.92 1.20
CA GLU A 112 -4.17 -39.65 1.44
C GLU A 112 -4.41 -40.88 2.33
N GLU A 113 -5.31 -40.80 3.31
CA GLU A 113 -5.71 -41.93 4.13
C GLU A 113 -6.48 -42.98 3.32
N ASP A 114 -7.43 -42.56 2.48
CA ASP A 114 -8.16 -43.45 1.58
C ASP A 114 -7.24 -44.15 0.59
N ARG A 115 -6.29 -43.41 0.01
CA ARG A 115 -5.24 -43.98 -0.85
C ARG A 115 -4.40 -45.01 -0.08
N ARG A 116 -4.04 -44.74 1.17
CA ARG A 116 -3.31 -45.68 2.03
C ARG A 116 -4.12 -46.95 2.29
N LYS A 117 -5.41 -46.82 2.66
CA LYS A 117 -6.33 -47.94 2.86
C LYS A 117 -6.48 -48.79 1.60
N ALA A 118 -6.66 -48.16 0.44
CA ALA A 118 -6.75 -48.84 -0.85
C ALA A 118 -5.49 -49.65 -1.18
N ARG A 119 -4.29 -49.10 -0.93
CA ARG A 119 -3.02 -49.84 -1.13
C ARG A 119 -2.89 -51.08 -0.25
N VAL A 120 -3.44 -51.05 0.96
CA VAL A 120 -3.41 -52.19 1.89
C VAL A 120 -4.49 -53.22 1.55
N SER A 121 -5.69 -52.79 1.16
CA SER A 121 -6.83 -53.69 0.90
C SER A 121 -6.77 -54.34 -0.48
N HIS A 122 -6.22 -53.65 -1.49
CA HIS A 122 -6.21 -54.11 -2.87
C HIS A 122 -5.49 -55.46 -3.09
N PRO A 123 -4.27 -55.70 -2.56
CA PRO A 123 -3.60 -57.00 -2.70
C PRO A 123 -4.39 -58.14 -2.04
N LEU A 124 -4.99 -57.89 -0.89
CA LEU A 124 -5.79 -58.88 -0.17
C LEU A 124 -7.07 -59.23 -0.93
N ALA A 125 -7.73 -58.22 -1.51
CA ALA A 125 -8.90 -58.41 -2.36
C ALA A 125 -8.55 -59.22 -3.62
N GLN A 126 -7.44 -58.88 -4.30
CA GLN A 126 -6.95 -59.64 -5.45
C GLN A 126 -6.61 -61.09 -5.10
N TYR A 127 -5.95 -61.32 -3.96
CA TYR A 127 -5.64 -62.66 -3.48
C TYR A 127 -6.92 -63.48 -3.28
N LYS A 128 -7.90 -62.94 -2.54
CA LYS A 128 -9.20 -63.62 -2.31
C LYS A 128 -9.92 -63.95 -3.62
N LEU A 129 -9.92 -63.00 -4.57
CA LEU A 129 -10.45 -63.21 -5.91
C LEU A 129 -9.74 -64.37 -6.63
N SER A 130 -8.40 -64.39 -6.62
CA SER A 130 -7.63 -65.47 -7.25
C SER A 130 -7.93 -66.85 -6.67
N VAL A 131 -8.14 -66.93 -5.36
CA VAL A 131 -8.50 -68.18 -4.66
C VAL A 131 -9.91 -68.64 -5.06
N LEU A 132 -10.88 -67.71 -5.10
CA LEU A 132 -12.24 -67.99 -5.56
C LEU A 132 -12.26 -68.48 -7.02
N THR A 133 -11.53 -67.82 -7.92
CA THR A 133 -11.46 -68.21 -9.34
C THR A 133 -10.86 -69.60 -9.53
N LYS A 134 -9.86 -69.98 -8.72
CA LYS A 134 -9.31 -71.35 -8.73
C LYS A 134 -10.36 -72.36 -8.24
N LYS A 135 -11.03 -72.08 -7.13
CA LYS A 135 -12.05 -72.97 -6.58
C LYS A 135 -13.23 -73.21 -7.54
N ILE A 136 -13.68 -72.16 -8.24
CA ILE A 136 -14.73 -72.28 -9.26
C ILE A 136 -14.26 -73.15 -10.44
N LYS A 137 -13.00 -73.03 -10.88
CA LYS A 137 -12.43 -73.91 -11.92
C LYS A 137 -12.37 -75.37 -11.47
N ASP A 138 -12.05 -75.62 -10.21
CA ASP A 138 -11.96 -76.97 -9.66
C ASP A 138 -13.36 -77.61 -9.45
N ASP A 139 -14.40 -76.82 -9.13
CA ASP A 139 -15.78 -77.29 -8.97
C ASP A 139 -16.54 -77.45 -10.30
N THR A 140 -16.02 -76.88 -11.41
CA THR A 140 -16.61 -77.01 -12.75
C THR A 140 -15.96 -78.16 -13.51
N VAL A 141 -16.36 -79.40 -13.22
CA VAL A 141 -16.08 -80.54 -14.12
C VAL A 141 -16.99 -80.41 -15.34
N VAL A 142 -16.51 -79.72 -16.38
CA VAL A 142 -17.05 -79.79 -17.74
C VAL A 142 -15.89 -80.18 -18.65
N PRO A 143 -16.03 -81.22 -19.49
CA PRO A 143 -14.91 -81.77 -20.25
C PRO A 143 -14.47 -80.81 -21.36
N GLU A 144 -13.16 -80.77 -21.57
CA GLU A 144 -12.51 -80.15 -22.72
C GLU A 144 -13.11 -80.63 -24.03
N THR A 145 -13.41 -79.70 -24.93
CA THR A 145 -13.26 -79.94 -26.37
C THR A 145 -12.16 -79.03 -26.89
N HIS A 146 -11.05 -79.68 -27.22
CA HIS A 146 -10.01 -79.19 -28.12
C HIS A 146 -10.64 -78.64 -29.40
N GLU A 147 -10.36 -77.39 -29.75
CA GLU A 147 -10.07 -77.05 -31.13
C GLU A 147 -8.78 -76.25 -31.25
N ARG A 148 -8.00 -76.72 -32.21
CA ARG A 148 -6.62 -76.36 -32.53
C ARG A 148 -6.70 -75.32 -33.64
N GLU A 149 -6.31 -74.07 -33.38
CA GLU A 149 -6.05 -73.11 -34.44
C GLU A 149 -4.64 -72.51 -34.35
N VAL A 150 -4.08 -72.32 -35.54
CA VAL A 150 -2.68 -72.17 -35.91
C VAL A 150 -2.11 -70.79 -35.53
N PRO A 151 -0.81 -70.64 -35.20
CA PRO A 151 -0.25 -69.33 -34.91
C PRO A 151 0.00 -68.55 -36.22
N ARG A 152 -0.71 -67.43 -36.40
CA ARG A 152 -0.36 -66.41 -37.40
C ARG A 152 0.43 -65.31 -36.72
N ALA A 153 1.72 -65.22 -37.06
CA ALA A 153 2.59 -64.13 -36.67
C ALA A 153 2.09 -62.80 -37.25
N VAL A 154 1.86 -61.80 -36.39
CA VAL A 154 1.94 -60.37 -36.73
C VAL A 154 2.51 -59.62 -35.52
N ALA A 155 3.48 -58.77 -35.81
CA ALA A 155 4.32 -57.99 -34.90
C ALA A 155 3.56 -57.03 -33.97
N PRO A 156 4.16 -56.58 -32.85
CA PRO A 156 3.57 -55.58 -31.99
C PRO A 156 3.70 -54.18 -32.62
N ALA A 157 2.57 -53.58 -33.00
CA ALA A 157 2.51 -52.15 -33.25
C ALA A 157 2.42 -51.43 -31.90
N SER A 158 3.53 -50.81 -31.50
CA SER A 158 3.57 -49.73 -30.53
C SER A 158 2.60 -48.62 -30.96
N SER A 159 1.62 -48.30 -30.15
CA SER A 159 0.91 -47.03 -30.24
C SER A 159 0.47 -46.60 -28.84
N PHE A 160 1.31 -45.77 -28.24
CA PHE A 160 0.86 -44.83 -27.21
C PHE A 160 -0.10 -43.84 -27.90
N PRO A 161 -1.24 -43.48 -27.28
CA PRO A 161 -1.92 -42.25 -27.65
C PRO A 161 -1.20 -41.09 -26.96
N ASP A 162 -0.54 -40.26 -27.77
CA ASP A 162 -0.06 -38.93 -27.39
C ASP A 162 -1.25 -38.10 -26.87
N ALA A 163 -1.18 -37.72 -25.60
CA ALA A 163 -1.95 -36.61 -25.08
C ALA A 163 -1.22 -35.30 -25.43
N PRO A 164 -1.94 -34.19 -25.72
CA PRO A 164 -1.33 -32.99 -26.27
C PRO A 164 -0.41 -32.32 -25.27
N VAL A 165 0.78 -31.96 -25.73
CA VAL A 165 1.66 -30.99 -25.10
C VAL A 165 0.96 -29.64 -25.20
N ASP A 166 0.25 -29.23 -24.15
CA ASP A 166 -0.17 -27.84 -24.02
C ASP A 166 1.02 -27.01 -23.56
N ASP A 167 1.34 -26.04 -24.43
CA ASP A 167 2.34 -25.01 -24.31
C ASP A 167 2.32 -24.34 -22.93
N PHE A 168 3.39 -24.52 -22.16
CA PHE A 168 3.74 -23.59 -21.10
C PHE A 168 4.10 -22.23 -21.74
N PRO A 169 3.43 -21.11 -21.37
CA PRO A 169 3.85 -19.81 -21.86
C PRO A 169 5.20 -19.43 -21.23
N PRO A 170 6.13 -18.83 -22.00
CA PRO A 170 7.43 -18.44 -21.48
C PRO A 170 7.27 -17.30 -20.47
N LEU A 171 7.89 -17.48 -19.30
CA LEU A 171 8.03 -16.46 -18.26
C LEU A 171 8.66 -15.20 -18.87
N ALA A 172 7.83 -14.17 -19.05
CA ALA A 172 8.26 -12.85 -19.42
C ALA A 172 9.17 -12.29 -18.32
N ARG A 173 10.47 -12.30 -18.59
CA ARG A 173 11.47 -11.47 -17.91
C ARG A 173 11.10 -10.01 -18.15
N THR A 174 10.45 -9.39 -17.18
CA THR A 174 10.38 -7.93 -17.10
C THR A 174 11.43 -7.47 -16.10
N SER A 175 12.51 -6.95 -16.65
CA SER A 175 13.52 -6.19 -15.93
C SER A 175 12.85 -4.93 -15.38
N ALA A 176 12.55 -4.91 -14.08
CA ALA A 176 12.23 -3.68 -13.36
C ALA A 176 13.54 -3.03 -12.89
N PRO A 177 13.72 -1.72 -13.06
CA PRO A 177 14.94 -1.05 -12.68
C PRO A 177 15.07 -0.92 -11.16
N LEU A 178 16.29 -1.18 -10.72
CA LEU A 178 16.84 -0.97 -9.39
C LEU A 178 16.67 0.50 -8.96
N VAL A 179 15.77 0.78 -8.01
CA VAL A 179 15.81 2.01 -7.20
C VAL A 179 16.22 1.61 -5.79
N VAL A 180 17.50 1.84 -5.51
CA VAL A 180 18.08 1.79 -4.17
C VAL A 180 17.87 3.17 -3.56
N GLU A 181 16.92 3.29 -2.64
CA GLU A 181 17.00 4.32 -1.60
C GLU A 181 17.00 3.61 -0.24
N ALA A 182 18.19 3.54 0.35
CA ALA A 182 18.39 3.11 1.71
C ALA A 182 17.85 4.20 2.65
N SER A 183 16.68 3.97 3.23
CA SER A 183 16.21 4.69 4.41
C SER A 183 16.89 4.08 5.64
N THR A 184 17.95 4.70 6.13
CA THR A 184 18.52 4.44 7.46
C THR A 184 17.65 5.13 8.49
N GLY A 185 16.98 4.34 9.32
CA GLY A 185 16.29 4.83 10.52
C GLY A 185 17.26 5.20 11.65
N ASN A 186 16.94 6.34 12.28
CA ASN A 186 16.92 6.64 13.73
C ASN A 186 18.20 6.47 14.59
N PRO A 187 18.38 7.22 15.71
CA PRO A 187 17.32 7.70 16.60
C PRO A 187 17.47 9.11 17.23
N ASP A 188 16.37 9.55 17.86
CA ASP A 188 16.30 10.55 18.93
C ASP A 188 17.35 10.33 20.03
N PRO A 189 17.68 11.40 20.78
CA PRO A 189 17.82 11.26 22.22
C PRO A 189 16.90 12.20 22.99
N LEU A 190 16.16 11.56 23.90
CA LEU A 190 15.44 12.09 25.05
C LEU A 190 16.28 13.07 25.90
N VAL A 191 15.59 14.13 26.32
CA VAL A 191 15.50 14.67 27.70
C VAL A 191 16.81 15.03 28.43
N TYR A 192 16.98 16.32 28.69
CA TYR A 192 17.39 16.78 30.02
C TYR A 192 16.49 17.92 30.50
N LEU A 193 15.71 17.58 31.53
CA LEU A 193 15.14 18.51 32.48
C LEU A 193 16.27 19.02 33.38
N GLU A 194 16.47 20.33 33.47
CA GLU A 194 17.12 20.93 34.63
C GLU A 194 16.24 22.06 35.17
N THR A 195 15.70 21.80 36.36
CA THR A 195 15.09 22.77 37.25
C THR A 195 15.98 22.91 38.48
N LYS A 196 16.06 24.15 38.99
CA LYS A 196 16.66 24.64 40.26
C LYS A 196 18.15 24.97 40.14
N SER A 197 18.62 26.13 40.61
CA SER A 197 18.19 26.94 41.77
C SER A 197 18.00 28.42 41.46
#